data_AF-A0A8K0R978-F1
#
_entry.id   AF-A0A8K0R978-F1
#
_cell.length_a   1.000
_cell.length_b   1.000
_cell.length_c   1.000
_cell.angle_alpha   90.00
_cell.angle_beta   90.00
_cell.angle_gamma   90.00
#
_symmetry.space_group_name_H-M   'P 1'
#
loop_
_entity.id
_entity.type
_entity.pdbx_description
1 polymer ?
#
loop_
_entity_poly.entity_id
_entity_poly.type
_entity_poly.pdbx_seq_one_letter_code
_entity_poly.pdbx_strand_id
1 'polypeptide(L)'
;MFMKTATLAFLAASASAAAIPAATAPWLWHLTGATSVCTAATCRYGFNVSAPAGPNGEPSFDATGCFGTSVQGDYKSCSVVGIDVPGDVLSQEFNAGIDIGASLSVRYTFVHRNGIKYTYTGSNAIAHGGAPADFDIIPTEVFAVPAQK
;
A
#
# COMPACT_ATOMS: atom_id res chain seq x y z
N MET A 1 -49.86 -63.48 16.59
CA MET A 1 -49.55 -62.95 15.25
C MET A 1 -48.78 -61.65 15.48
N PHE A 2 -47.45 -61.67 15.34
CA PHE A 2 -46.59 -60.51 15.63
C PHE A 2 -46.15 -59.87 14.31
N MET A 3 -46.54 -58.61 14.09
CA MET A 3 -46.28 -57.85 12.87
C MET A 3 -45.09 -56.92 13.11
N LYS A 4 -43.99 -57.12 12.39
CA LYS A 4 -42.76 -56.29 12.45
C LYS A 4 -42.94 -55.05 11.59
N THR A 5 -42.86 -53.86 12.20
CA THR A 5 -42.71 -52.58 11.50
C THR A 5 -41.22 -52.32 11.24
N ALA A 6 -40.84 -52.18 9.98
CA ALA A 6 -39.50 -51.76 9.56
C ALA A 6 -39.56 -50.30 9.11
N THR A 7 -38.90 -49.42 9.87
CA THR A 7 -38.78 -47.99 9.55
C THR A 7 -37.50 -47.76 8.75
N LEU A 8 -37.61 -47.35 7.48
CA LEU A 8 -36.48 -46.87 6.68
C LEU A 8 -36.14 -45.43 7.10
N ALA A 9 -34.92 -45.22 7.60
CA ALA A 9 -34.36 -43.89 7.83
C ALA A 9 -33.61 -43.41 6.58
N PHE A 10 -34.07 -42.32 5.97
CA PHE A 10 -33.34 -41.59 4.92
C PHE A 10 -32.29 -40.69 5.57
N LEU A 11 -31.01 -40.94 5.32
CA LEU A 11 -29.94 -39.99 5.66
C LEU A 11 -29.88 -38.89 4.60
N ALA A 12 -30.24 -37.67 4.98
CA ALA A 12 -30.01 -36.47 4.18
C ALA A 12 -28.50 -36.13 4.22
N ALA A 13 -27.84 -36.21 3.07
CA ALA A 13 -26.47 -35.74 2.91
C ALA A 13 -26.47 -34.20 2.83
N SER A 14 -26.07 -33.55 3.93
CA SER A 14 -25.79 -32.12 3.95
C SER A 14 -24.49 -31.86 3.18
N ALA A 15 -24.61 -31.31 1.97
CA ALA A 15 -23.46 -30.80 1.23
C ALA A 15 -22.88 -29.60 1.99
N SER A 16 -21.71 -29.78 2.61
CA SER A 16 -20.94 -28.67 3.17
C SER A 16 -20.35 -27.85 2.02
N ALA A 17 -20.89 -26.67 1.79
CA ALA A 17 -20.20 -25.67 0.97
C ALA A 17 -18.92 -25.26 1.71
N ALA A 18 -17.77 -25.58 1.13
CA ALA A 18 -16.49 -25.10 1.65
C ALA A 18 -16.48 -23.56 1.58
N ALA A 19 -16.29 -22.91 2.72
CA ALA A 19 -16.08 -21.48 2.76
C ALA A 19 -14.81 -21.15 1.94
N ILE A 20 -14.97 -20.36 0.87
CA ILE A 20 -13.84 -19.81 0.13
C ILE A 20 -13.09 -18.89 1.12
N PRO A 21 -11.77 -19.04 1.31
CA PRO A 21 -11.01 -18.14 2.15
C PRO A 21 -11.23 -16.70 1.67
N ALA A 22 -11.67 -15.82 2.57
CA ALA A 22 -11.76 -14.41 2.27
C ALA A 22 -10.37 -13.90 1.89
N ALA A 23 -10.25 -13.24 0.73
CA ALA A 23 -9.01 -12.59 0.33
C ALA A 23 -8.58 -11.62 1.46
N THR A 24 -7.31 -11.66 1.83
CA THR A 24 -6.75 -10.72 2.81
C THR A 24 -6.92 -9.30 2.29
N ALA A 25 -7.44 -8.40 3.13
CA ALA A 25 -7.60 -6.99 2.76
C ALA A 25 -6.24 -6.38 2.38
N PRO A 26 -6.18 -5.52 1.33
CA PRO A 26 -4.95 -4.90 0.91
C PRO A 26 -4.43 -3.94 1.99
N TRP A 27 -3.11 -3.81 2.10
CA TRP A 27 -2.48 -2.83 2.97
C TRP A 27 -2.54 -1.45 2.31
N LEU A 28 -3.39 -0.55 2.82
CA LEU A 28 -3.61 0.77 2.22
C LEU A 28 -2.67 1.81 2.84
N TRP A 29 -2.01 2.59 1.99
CA TRP A 29 -1.22 3.75 2.37
C TRP A 29 -1.98 5.01 1.97
N HIS A 30 -2.36 5.82 2.94
CA HIS A 30 -3.20 6.98 2.74
C HIS A 30 -2.35 8.21 2.48
N LEU A 31 -2.49 8.80 1.29
CA LEU A 31 -1.87 10.07 0.94
C LEU A 31 -2.85 11.20 1.24
N THR A 32 -2.34 12.24 1.90
CA THR A 32 -3.11 13.45 2.22
C THR A 32 -2.48 14.69 1.63
N GLY A 33 -3.33 15.60 1.16
CA GLY A 33 -2.93 16.87 0.57
C GLY A 33 -2.05 16.69 -0.67
N ALA A 34 -2.28 15.62 -1.44
CA ALA A 34 -1.45 15.30 -2.59
C ALA A 34 -1.63 16.34 -3.70
N THR A 35 -0.51 16.83 -4.21
CA THR A 35 -0.44 17.83 -5.26
C THR A 35 0.58 17.43 -6.30
N SER A 36 0.31 17.80 -7.54
CA SER A 36 1.26 17.73 -8.66
C SER A 36 1.08 19.00 -9.49
N VAL A 37 2.09 19.86 -9.55
CA VAL A 37 2.00 21.17 -10.20
C VAL A 37 3.15 21.32 -11.18
N CYS A 38 2.80 21.57 -12.44
CA CYS A 38 3.75 21.77 -13.52
C CYS A 38 3.91 23.24 -13.90
N THR A 39 5.14 23.59 -14.22
CA THR A 39 5.52 24.82 -14.93
C THR A 39 6.10 24.43 -16.28
N ALA A 40 6.39 25.41 -17.14
CA ALA A 40 7.07 25.17 -18.41
C ALA A 40 8.45 24.49 -18.26
N ALA A 41 9.08 24.56 -17.09
CA ALA A 41 10.42 24.04 -16.85
C ALA A 41 10.45 22.73 -16.04
N THR A 42 9.52 22.53 -15.11
CA THR A 42 9.53 21.38 -14.21
C THR A 42 8.18 21.16 -13.54
N CYS A 43 7.95 19.95 -13.06
CA CYS A 43 6.82 19.60 -12.21
C CYS A 43 7.29 19.33 -10.79
N ARG A 44 6.42 19.64 -9.84
CA ARG A 44 6.65 19.50 -8.41
C ARG A 44 5.50 18.77 -7.78
N TYR A 45 5.81 17.89 -6.85
CA TYR A 45 4.81 17.17 -6.07
C TYR A 45 4.98 17.44 -4.58
N GLY A 46 3.91 17.24 -3.83
CA GLY A 46 3.88 17.36 -2.38
C GLY A 46 2.72 16.58 -1.78
N PHE A 47 2.96 15.84 -0.70
CA PHE A 47 1.95 15.11 0.07
C PHE A 47 2.50 14.71 1.45
N ASN A 48 1.60 14.21 2.31
CA ASN A 48 1.96 13.38 3.46
C ASN A 48 1.44 11.97 3.23
N VAL A 49 2.02 10.96 3.89
CA VAL A 49 1.60 9.58 3.76
C VAL A 49 1.62 8.87 5.10
N SER A 50 0.56 8.12 5.40
CA SER A 50 0.52 7.24 6.56
C SER A 50 -0.05 5.88 6.19
N ALA A 51 0.28 4.87 6.99
CA ALA A 51 -0.31 3.55 6.87
C ALA A 51 -0.50 2.92 8.25
N PRO A 52 -1.60 2.17 8.47
CA PRO A 52 -1.74 1.32 9.64
C PRO A 52 -0.74 0.15 9.58
N ALA A 53 -0.68 -0.66 10.62
CA ALA A 53 0.05 -1.92 10.55
C ALA A 53 -0.55 -2.82 9.45
N GLY A 54 0.32 -3.48 8.68
CA GLY A 54 -0.09 -4.32 7.57
C GLY A 54 -0.56 -5.71 8.01
N PRO A 55 -1.23 -6.45 7.10
CA PRO A 55 -1.84 -7.74 7.41
C PRO A 55 -0.85 -8.85 7.76
N ASN A 56 0.44 -8.70 7.41
CA ASN A 56 1.48 -9.69 7.67
C ASN A 56 2.45 -9.25 8.78
N GLY A 57 2.07 -8.25 9.58
CA GLY A 57 2.90 -7.69 10.64
C GLY A 57 3.83 -6.56 10.17
N GLU A 58 3.57 -5.98 9.00
CA GLU A 58 4.23 -4.75 8.59
C GLU A 58 3.94 -3.64 9.61
N PRO A 59 4.94 -2.83 10.01
CA PRO A 59 4.74 -1.76 10.96
C PRO A 59 3.91 -0.62 10.36
N SER A 60 3.12 0.05 11.21
CA SER A 60 2.51 1.34 10.86
C SER A 60 3.58 2.40 10.66
N PHE A 61 3.28 3.41 9.84
CA PHE A 61 4.14 4.57 9.69
C PHE A 61 3.33 5.84 9.41
N ASP A 62 3.95 6.98 9.69
CA ASP A 62 3.48 8.29 9.27
C ASP A 62 4.70 9.11 8.82
N ALA A 63 4.58 9.75 7.67
CA ALA A 63 5.61 10.57 7.07
C ALA A 63 4.99 11.84 6.48
N THR A 64 5.59 12.98 6.79
CA THR A 64 5.14 14.29 6.33
C THR A 64 6.21 15.03 5.55
N GLY A 65 5.77 15.99 4.72
CA GLY A 65 6.67 16.76 3.88
C GLY A 65 7.37 15.89 2.84
N CYS A 66 6.62 14.99 2.20
CA CYS A 66 7.07 14.25 1.02
C CYS A 66 6.90 15.15 -0.19
N PHE A 67 7.98 15.79 -0.65
CA PHE A 67 7.94 16.69 -1.79
C PHE A 67 9.19 16.59 -2.64
N GLY A 68 9.07 16.97 -3.91
CA GLY A 68 10.19 16.93 -4.83
C GLY A 68 9.86 17.53 -6.18
N THR A 69 10.83 17.42 -7.08
CA THR A 69 10.67 17.68 -8.50
C THR A 69 10.58 16.35 -9.23
N SER A 70 9.87 16.31 -10.35
CA SER A 70 9.55 15.08 -11.11
C SER A 70 10.74 14.59 -11.95
N VAL A 71 11.87 14.33 -11.29
CA VAL A 71 13.05 13.68 -11.87
C VAL A 71 12.83 12.18 -11.71
N GLN A 72 12.61 11.48 -12.82
CA GLN A 72 12.38 10.03 -12.82
C GLN A 72 13.64 9.27 -12.36
N GLY A 73 13.48 8.18 -11.61
CA GLY A 73 14.56 7.38 -11.01
C GLY A 73 15.02 7.79 -9.60
N ASP A 74 14.85 9.06 -9.19
CA ASP A 74 15.35 9.57 -7.91
C ASP A 74 14.26 9.67 -6.81
N TYR A 75 14.16 8.63 -5.98
CA TYR A 75 13.38 8.69 -4.74
C TYR A 75 14.01 9.64 -3.72
N LYS A 76 13.17 10.44 -3.05
CA LYS A 76 13.59 11.38 -2.01
C LYS A 76 12.89 11.09 -0.69
N SER A 77 13.65 11.12 0.41
CA SER A 77 13.09 10.96 1.76
C SER A 77 12.08 12.05 2.06
N CYS A 78 11.01 11.67 2.75
CA CYS A 78 10.09 12.65 3.33
C CYS A 78 10.77 13.42 4.46
N SER A 79 10.35 14.67 4.66
CA SER A 79 11.02 15.60 5.58
C SER A 79 10.95 15.18 7.05
N VAL A 80 9.82 14.62 7.46
CA VAL A 80 9.63 14.07 8.80
C VAL A 80 9.12 12.66 8.63
N VAL A 81 9.85 11.73 9.21
CA VAL A 81 9.39 10.36 9.43
C VAL A 81 9.11 10.27 10.92
N GLY A 82 7.91 9.79 11.31
CA GLY A 82 7.50 9.75 12.72
C GLY A 82 8.53 9.09 13.62
N ILE A 83 8.65 9.53 14.88
CA ILE A 83 9.70 9.07 15.81
C ILE A 83 9.69 7.54 16.03
N ASP A 84 8.52 6.93 15.88
CA ASP A 84 8.30 5.49 16.04
C ASP A 84 8.32 4.72 14.71
N VAL A 85 8.72 5.34 13.60
CA VAL A 85 8.79 4.67 12.30
C VAL A 85 10.08 3.86 12.23
N PRO A 86 10.01 2.53 12.08
CA PRO A 86 11.18 1.64 12.11
C PRO A 86 11.98 1.62 10.79
N GLY A 87 11.84 2.65 9.96
CA GLY A 87 12.27 2.63 8.57
C GLY A 87 12.32 4.00 7.92
N ASP A 88 12.58 4.01 6.62
CA ASP A 88 12.62 5.21 5.79
C ASP A 88 11.47 5.21 4.78
N VAL A 89 10.85 6.37 4.61
CA VAL A 89 9.76 6.62 3.68
C VAL A 89 10.26 7.58 2.61
N LEU A 90 10.32 7.07 1.39
CA LEU A 90 10.75 7.81 0.21
C LEU A 90 9.58 8.06 -0.72
N SER A 91 9.67 9.13 -1.50
CA SER A 91 8.67 9.55 -2.47
C SER A 91 9.29 9.90 -3.81
N GLN A 92 8.51 9.77 -4.87
CA GLN A 92 8.85 10.20 -6.21
C GLN A 92 7.57 10.52 -7.01
N GLU A 93 7.68 11.41 -8.00
CA GLU A 93 6.70 11.53 -9.07
C GLU A 93 7.25 11.05 -10.42
N PHE A 94 6.49 10.19 -11.09
CA PHE A 94 6.68 9.85 -12.49
C PHE A 94 5.75 10.70 -13.35
N ASN A 95 6.29 11.76 -13.96
CA ASN A 95 5.54 12.60 -14.89
C ASN A 95 5.34 11.86 -16.22
N ALA A 96 4.08 11.68 -16.64
CA ALA A 96 3.71 11.03 -17.90
C ALA A 96 3.52 12.03 -19.06
N GLY A 97 3.55 13.33 -18.77
CA GLY A 97 3.33 14.43 -19.71
C GLY A 97 2.42 15.49 -19.09
N ILE A 98 2.68 16.76 -19.41
CA ILE A 98 1.99 17.92 -18.79
C ILE A 98 0.46 17.88 -18.93
N ASP A 99 -0.05 17.27 -20.00
CA ASP A 99 -1.49 17.16 -20.27
C ASP A 99 -2.09 15.79 -19.86
N ILE A 100 -1.25 14.86 -19.38
CA ILE A 100 -1.66 13.49 -19.01
C ILE A 100 -1.76 13.35 -17.49
N GLY A 101 -0.82 13.97 -16.76
CA GLY A 101 -0.69 13.83 -15.32
C GLY A 101 0.56 13.06 -14.93
N ALA A 102 0.57 12.60 -13.69
CA ALA A 102 1.70 11.93 -13.08
C ALA A 102 1.27 10.69 -12.30
N SER A 103 2.25 9.93 -11.84
CA SER A 103 2.06 8.96 -10.77
C SER A 103 2.91 9.31 -9.57
N LEU A 104 2.29 9.42 -8.40
CA LEU A 104 3.00 9.53 -7.14
C LEU A 104 3.34 8.12 -6.66
N SER A 105 4.62 7.88 -6.44
CA SER A 105 5.14 6.63 -5.90
C SER A 105 5.73 6.85 -4.52
N VAL A 106 5.41 5.92 -3.62
CA VAL A 106 5.95 5.86 -2.27
C VAL A 106 6.73 4.56 -2.15
N ARG A 107 7.88 4.62 -1.48
CA ARG A 107 8.68 3.46 -1.11
C ARG A 107 8.91 3.48 0.39
N TYR A 108 8.54 2.40 1.06
CA TYR A 108 8.77 2.22 2.48
C TYR A 108 9.73 1.08 2.72
N THR A 109 10.81 1.33 3.46
CA THR A 109 11.81 0.32 3.80
C THR A 109 11.99 0.22 5.30
N PHE A 110 11.84 -0.98 5.86
CA PHE A 110 12.02 -1.24 7.29
C PHE A 110 12.74 -2.57 7.53
N VAL A 111 13.35 -2.72 8.70
CA VAL A 111 13.92 -3.99 9.15
C VAL A 111 12.93 -4.67 10.10
N HIS A 112 12.49 -5.86 9.74
CA HIS A 112 11.59 -6.65 10.57
C HIS A 112 12.36 -7.39 11.67
N ARG A 113 11.66 -7.87 12.72
CA ARG A 113 12.28 -8.54 13.90
C ARG A 113 13.10 -9.79 13.56
N ASN A 114 12.89 -10.37 12.38
CA ASN A 114 13.64 -11.52 11.87
C ASN A 114 14.98 -11.12 11.22
N GLY A 115 15.35 -9.84 11.24
CA GLY A 115 16.57 -9.33 10.62
C GLY A 115 16.49 -9.22 9.10
N ILE A 116 15.29 -9.27 8.51
CA ILE A 116 15.07 -9.06 7.08
C ILE A 116 14.66 -7.61 6.84
N LYS A 117 15.34 -6.96 5.89
CA LYS A 117 14.97 -5.65 5.38
C LYS A 117 13.96 -5.83 4.26
N TYR A 118 12.76 -5.32 4.46
CA TYR A 118 11.70 -5.28 3.47
C TYR A 118 11.61 -3.90 2.84
N THR A 119 11.37 -3.86 1.54
CA THR A 119 11.09 -2.66 0.77
C THR A 119 9.78 -2.86 0.02
N TYR A 120 8.79 -2.05 0.34
CA TYR A 120 7.50 -2.00 -0.33
C TYR A 120 7.47 -0.76 -1.23
N THR A 121 6.92 -0.90 -2.44
CA THR A 121 6.66 0.23 -3.34
C THR A 121 5.22 0.18 -3.80
N GLY A 122 4.57 1.34 -3.78
CA GLY A 122 3.24 1.53 -4.33
C GLY A 122 3.15 2.85 -5.08
N SER A 123 2.16 2.96 -5.95
CA SER A 123 1.91 4.19 -6.70
C SER A 123 0.45 4.35 -7.06
N ASN A 124 0.01 5.59 -7.24
CA ASN A 124 -1.29 5.90 -7.83
C ASN A 124 -1.17 7.13 -8.75
N ALA A 125 -2.13 7.31 -9.65
CA ALA A 125 -2.15 8.43 -10.58
C ALA A 125 -2.64 9.72 -9.92
N ILE A 126 -2.12 10.85 -10.37
CA ILE A 126 -2.57 12.19 -9.99
C ILE A 126 -2.61 13.08 -11.24
N ALA A 127 -3.64 13.91 -11.36
CA ALA A 127 -3.69 14.93 -12.40
C ALA A 127 -2.72 16.07 -12.07
N HIS A 128 -2.19 16.73 -13.10
CA HIS A 128 -1.47 17.98 -12.89
C HIS A 128 -2.45 19.14 -12.63
N GLY A 129 -2.11 19.98 -11.65
CA GLY A 129 -2.95 21.08 -11.19
C GLY A 129 -4.14 20.63 -10.34
N GLY A 130 -5.05 21.56 -10.07
CA GLY A 130 -6.23 21.31 -9.26
C GLY A 130 -6.02 21.52 -7.76
N ALA A 131 -7.08 21.22 -7.00
CA ALA A 131 -7.02 21.24 -5.55
C ALA A 131 -6.22 20.03 -5.04
N PRO A 132 -5.59 20.13 -3.86
CA PRO A 132 -5.00 18.97 -3.19
C PRO A 132 -6.00 17.83 -3.06
N ALA A 133 -5.54 16.60 -3.24
CA ALA A 133 -6.37 15.41 -3.21
C ALA A 133 -5.88 14.40 -2.16
N ASP A 134 -6.82 13.66 -1.59
CA ASP A 134 -6.54 12.55 -0.69
C ASP A 134 -6.91 11.25 -1.39
N PHE A 135 -6.04 10.25 -1.32
CA PHE A 135 -6.27 8.94 -1.95
C PHE A 135 -5.37 7.86 -1.36
N ASP A 136 -5.72 6.61 -1.63
CA ASP A 136 -4.94 5.47 -1.19
C ASP A 136 -3.98 4.95 -2.27
N ILE A 137 -2.84 4.45 -1.81
CA ILE A 137 -1.89 3.64 -2.57
C ILE A 137 -1.92 2.22 -2.00
N ILE A 138 -1.94 1.23 -2.89
CA ILE A 138 -1.69 -0.17 -2.53
C ILE A 138 -0.24 -0.48 -2.93
N PRO A 139 0.62 -0.93 -2.01
CA PRO A 139 1.96 -1.39 -2.38
C PRO A 139 1.84 -2.68 -3.18
N THR A 140 2.41 -2.69 -4.38
CA THR A 140 2.33 -3.79 -5.35
C THR A 140 3.67 -4.51 -5.52
N GLU A 141 4.77 -3.85 -5.19
CA GLU A 141 6.11 -4.41 -5.26
C GLU A 141 6.67 -4.61 -3.86
N VAL A 142 7.18 -5.82 -3.60
CA VAL A 142 7.83 -6.17 -2.33
C VAL A 142 9.15 -6.84 -2.62
N PHE A 143 10.21 -6.32 -2.01
CA PHE A 143 11.55 -6.89 -2.07
C PHE A 143 12.07 -7.12 -0.64
N ALA A 144 12.73 -8.25 -0.43
CA ALA A 144 13.23 -8.64 0.90
C ALA A 144 14.68 -9.13 0.80
N VAL A 145 15.55 -8.55 1.62
CA VAL A 145 16.96 -8.97 1.73
C VAL A 145 17.38 -9.09 3.19
N PRO A 146 18.34 -9.96 3.52
CA PRO A 146 18.95 -9.96 4.85
C PRO A 146 19.49 -8.55 5.19
N ALA A 147 19.21 -8.07 6.40
CA ALA A 147 19.86 -6.87 6.91
C ALA A 147 21.37 -7.17 7.06
N GLN A 148 22.20 -6.30 6.49
CA GLN A 148 23.66 -6.38 6.70
C GLN A 148 23.93 -6.16 8.19
N LYS A 149 24.73 -7.04 8.79
CA LYS A 149 25.15 -6.95 10.21
C LYS A 149 26.16 -5.84 10.42
#